data_AF-A0A9E2G866-F1
#
_entry.id   AF-A0A9E2G866-F1
#
_cell.length_a   1.000
_cell.length_b   1.000
_cell.length_c   1.000
_cell.angle_alpha   90.00
_cell.angle_beta   90.00
_cell.angle_gamma   90.00
#
_symmetry.space_group_name_H-M   'P 1'
#
loop_
_entity.id
_entity.type
_entity.pdbx_description
1 polymer ?
#
loop_
_entity_poly.entity_id
_entity_poly.type
_entity_poly.pdbx_seq_one_letter_code
_entity_poly.pdbx_strand_id
1 'polypeptide(L)'
;MKKIKPERFKMLKTISMLLKILGWIALFAGLAAAVEVLVAPGMVSKLGLLDIYQSTWLLALVVMMGAVLYAMIFFALSEGVIVFLSIESNTRKLRELLDKK
;
A
#
# COMPACT_ATOMS: atom_id res chain seq x y z
N MET A 1 17.74 -6.74 -36.79
CA MET A 1 17.18 -7.34 -35.55
C MET A 1 16.92 -6.24 -34.54
N LYS A 2 15.65 -5.97 -34.17
CA LYS A 2 15.32 -5.01 -33.10
C LYS A 2 15.90 -5.53 -31.78
N LYS A 3 16.94 -4.89 -31.25
CA LYS A 3 17.44 -5.18 -29.91
C LYS A 3 16.37 -4.78 -28.90
N ILE A 4 15.64 -5.76 -28.37
CA ILE A 4 14.73 -5.57 -27.23
C ILE A 4 15.61 -5.15 -26.06
N LYS A 5 15.63 -3.84 -25.74
CA LYS A 5 16.37 -3.35 -24.57
C LYS A 5 15.72 -3.98 -23.32
N PRO A 6 16.52 -4.49 -22.37
CA PRO A 6 15.97 -5.05 -21.13
C PRO A 6 15.07 -4.01 -20.46
N GLU A 7 13.95 -4.48 -19.88
CA GLU A 7 13.02 -3.61 -19.16
C GLU A 7 13.76 -2.89 -18.03
N ARG A 8 14.19 -1.64 -18.30
CA ARG A 8 15.07 -0.86 -17.42
C ARG A 8 14.50 -0.61 -16.03
N PHE A 9 13.21 -0.84 -15.83
CA PHE A 9 12.49 -0.55 -14.59
C PHE A 9 11.91 -1.78 -13.91
N LYS A 10 12.48 -2.96 -14.16
CA LYS A 10 12.08 -4.20 -13.48
C LYS A 10 12.06 -4.03 -11.95
N MET A 11 13.04 -3.30 -11.40
CA MET A 11 13.11 -2.99 -9.97
C MET A 11 11.94 -2.13 -9.48
N LEU A 12 11.55 -1.07 -10.20
CA LEU A 12 10.41 -0.23 -9.83
C LEU A 12 9.08 -0.99 -9.92
N LYS A 13 8.94 -1.88 -10.91
CA LYS A 13 7.78 -2.80 -10.98
C LYS A 13 7.72 -3.73 -9.75
N THR A 14 8.87 -4.27 -9.34
CA THR A 14 8.95 -5.08 -8.10
C THR A 14 8.63 -4.26 -6.87
N ILE A 15 9.14 -3.02 -6.75
CA ILE A 15 8.83 -2.13 -5.62
C ILE A 15 7.33 -1.83 -5.56
N SER A 16 6.71 -1.52 -6.69
CA SER A 16 5.25 -1.34 -6.76
C SER A 16 4.50 -2.59 -6.28
N MET A 17 4.91 -3.79 -6.71
CA MET A 17 4.32 -5.03 -6.23
C MET A 17 4.48 -5.20 -4.71
N LEU A 18 5.67 -4.94 -4.17
CA LEU A 18 5.93 -5.00 -2.72
C LEU A 18 5.08 -4.00 -1.95
N LEU A 19 4.90 -2.78 -2.46
CA LEU A 19 4.01 -1.79 -1.84
C LEU A 19 2.57 -2.28 -1.78
N LYS A 20 2.06 -2.95 -2.83
CA LYS A 20 0.71 -3.55 -2.78
C LYS A 20 0.62 -4.66 -1.73
N ILE A 21 1.64 -5.51 -1.64
CA ILE A 21 1.69 -6.58 -0.63
C ILE A 21 1.70 -5.98 0.78
N LEU A 22 2.51 -4.95 1.02
CA LEU A 22 2.52 -4.24 2.31
C LEU A 22 1.17 -3.58 2.62
N GLY A 23 0.49 -3.03 1.62
CA GLY A 23 -0.87 -2.50 1.78
C GLY A 23 -1.86 -3.57 2.25
N TRP A 24 -1.82 -4.76 1.64
CA TRP A 24 -2.65 -5.89 2.07
C TRP A 24 -2.28 -6.40 3.47
N ILE A 25 -0.98 -6.50 3.78
CA ILE A 25 -0.51 -6.91 5.11
C ILE A 25 -1.01 -5.92 6.16
N ALA A 26 -0.87 -4.61 5.92
CA ALA A 26 -1.36 -3.57 6.83
C ALA A 26 -2.87 -3.68 7.05
N LEU A 27 -3.63 -3.93 5.99
CA LEU A 27 -5.08 -4.10 6.07
C LEU A 27 -5.46 -5.33 6.91
N PHE A 28 -4.89 -6.50 6.62
CA PHE A 28 -5.21 -7.73 7.35
C PHE A 28 -4.72 -7.70 8.80
N ALA A 29 -3.52 -7.19 9.05
CA ALA A 29 -2.99 -7.05 10.39
C ALA A 29 -3.83 -6.07 11.23
N GLY A 30 -4.24 -4.95 10.65
CA GLY A 30 -5.09 -3.99 11.33
C GLY A 30 -6.51 -4.51 11.58
N LEU A 31 -7.07 -5.29 10.65
CA LEU A 31 -8.34 -5.99 10.87
C LEU A 31 -8.25 -7.00 12.01
N ALA A 32 -7.19 -7.82 12.03
CA ALA A 32 -6.95 -8.77 13.12
C ALA A 32 -6.79 -8.06 14.47
N ALA A 33 -6.04 -6.95 14.51
CA ALA A 33 -5.88 -6.14 15.71
C ALA A 33 -7.22 -5.53 16.18
N ALA A 34 -8.07 -5.04 15.27
CA ALA A 34 -9.39 -4.52 15.62
C ALA A 34 -10.30 -5.61 16.21
N VAL A 35 -10.24 -6.84 15.67
CA VAL A 35 -10.95 -7.99 16.23
C VAL A 35 -10.43 -8.35 17.61
N GLU A 36 -9.11 -8.37 17.80
CA GLU A 36 -8.49 -8.66 19.10
C GLU A 36 -8.92 -7.66 20.18
N VAL A 37 -9.02 -6.37 19.83
CA VAL A 37 -9.53 -5.32 20.74
C VAL A 37 -10.94 -5.67 21.22
N LEU A 38 -11.82 -6.16 20.35
CA LEU A 38 -13.20 -6.49 20.70
C LEU A 38 -13.33 -7.81 21.47
N VAL A 39 -12.54 -8.83 21.12
CA VAL A 39 -12.64 -10.18 21.68
C VAL A 39 -11.91 -10.31 23.02
N ALA A 40 -10.78 -9.62 23.17
CA ALA A 40 -9.90 -9.73 24.34
C ALA A 40 -9.52 -8.36 24.92
N PRO A 41 -10.49 -7.53 25.37
CA PRO A 41 -10.19 -6.19 25.90
C PRO A 41 -9.26 -6.22 27.11
N GLY A 42 -9.34 -7.26 27.96
CA GLY A 42 -8.47 -7.43 29.12
C GLY A 42 -6.98 -7.68 28.79
N MET A 43 -6.65 -8.09 27.55
CA MET A 43 -5.27 -8.18 27.09
C MET A 43 -4.77 -6.82 26.59
N VAL A 44 -5.63 -6.09 25.86
CA VAL A 44 -5.32 -4.76 25.35
C VAL A 44 -5.20 -3.72 26.48
N SER A 45 -5.94 -3.87 27.57
CA SER A 45 -5.86 -2.97 28.73
C SER A 45 -4.50 -3.05 29.41
N LYS A 46 -3.82 -4.21 29.38
CA LYS A 46 -2.45 -4.36 29.89
C LYS A 46 -1.42 -3.56 29.09
N LEU A 47 -1.74 -3.20 27.85
CA LEU A 47 -0.91 -2.32 27.01
C LEU A 47 -1.19 -0.83 27.28
N GLY A 48 -2.12 -0.49 28.17
CA GLY A 48 -2.52 0.90 28.48
C GLY A 48 -3.31 1.59 27.36
N LEU A 49 -3.66 0.88 26.29
CA LEU A 49 -4.31 1.46 25.11
C LEU A 49 -5.80 1.73 25.31
N LEU A 50 -6.47 0.96 26.18
CA LEU A 50 -7.89 1.15 26.50
C LEU A 50 -8.15 2.37 27.38
N ASP A 51 -7.16 2.81 28.17
CA ASP A 51 -7.31 3.95 29.08
C ASP A 51 -7.44 5.28 28.32
N ILE A 52 -6.94 5.34 27.08
CA ILE A 52 -6.98 6.52 26.22
C ILE A 52 -8.40 6.79 25.70
N TYR A 53 -9.11 5.73 25.28
CA TYR A 53 -10.41 5.85 24.64
C TYR A 53 -11.57 5.53 25.58
N GLN A 54 -11.31 4.87 26.72
CA GLN A 54 -12.28 4.38 27.71
C GLN A 54 -13.42 3.53 27.11
N SER A 55 -13.27 3.10 25.87
CA SER A 55 -14.30 2.43 25.08
C SER A 55 -13.64 1.50 24.07
N THR A 56 -13.95 0.21 24.22
CA THR A 56 -13.41 -0.85 23.36
C THR A 56 -13.85 -0.71 21.92
N TRP A 57 -15.11 -0.32 21.68
CA TRP A 57 -15.63 -0.15 20.32
C TRP A 57 -14.99 1.03 19.61
N LEU A 58 -14.73 2.13 20.35
CA LEU A 58 -14.10 3.33 19.79
C LEU A 58 -12.64 3.04 19.43
N LEU A 59 -11.90 2.35 20.31
CA LEU A 59 -10.54 1.93 20.03
C LEU A 59 -10.48 1.01 18.80
N ALA A 60 -11.37 0.01 18.70
CA ALA A 60 -11.42 -0.88 17.54
C ALA A 60 -11.70 -0.13 16.24
N LEU A 61 -12.61 0.86 16.27
CA LEU A 61 -12.90 1.72 15.13
C LEU A 61 -11.67 2.52 14.71
N VAL A 62 -10.96 3.15 15.65
CA VAL A 62 -9.74 3.93 15.37
C VAL A 62 -8.65 3.04 14.78
N VAL A 63 -8.43 1.84 15.34
CA VAL A 63 -7.48 0.87 14.82
C VAL A 63 -7.83 0.47 13.39
N MET A 64 -9.11 0.19 13.11
CA MET A 64 -9.58 -0.16 11.77
C MET A 64 -9.42 1.00 10.78
N MET A 65 -9.75 2.24 11.18
CA MET A 65 -9.54 3.42 10.35
C MET A 65 -8.07 3.64 10.02
N GLY A 66 -7.18 3.51 11.02
CA GLY A 66 -5.74 3.56 10.82
C GLY A 66 -5.26 2.50 9.83
N ALA A 67 -5.74 1.27 9.96
CA ALA A 67 -5.40 0.17 9.06
C ALA A 67 -5.76 0.47 7.59
N VAL A 68 -6.99 0.97 7.37
CA VAL A 68 -7.46 1.35 6.03
C VAL A 68 -6.62 2.50 5.47
N LEU A 69 -6.34 3.52 6.29
CA LEU A 69 -5.57 4.67 5.85
C LEU A 69 -4.13 4.30 5.48
N TYR A 70 -3.45 3.48 6.28
CA TYR A 70 -2.11 2.98 5.95
C TYR A 70 -2.14 2.11 4.69
N ALA A 71 -3.11 1.21 4.54
CA ALA A 71 -3.26 0.42 3.33
C ALA A 71 -3.46 1.31 2.08
N MET A 72 -4.31 2.34 2.18
CA MET A 72 -4.52 3.31 1.10
C MET A 72 -3.24 4.02 0.70
N ILE A 73 -2.41 4.46 1.66
CA ILE A 73 -1.12 5.09 1.37
C ILE A 73 -0.21 4.15 0.58
N PHE A 74 -0.09 2.89 1.00
CA PHE A 74 0.73 1.90 0.28
C PHE A 74 0.22 1.64 -1.14
N PHE A 75 -1.09 1.52 -1.33
CA PHE A 75 -1.67 1.37 -2.66
C PHE A 75 -1.48 2.61 -3.53
N ALA A 76 -1.69 3.80 -2.99
CA ALA A 76 -1.48 5.06 -3.70
C ALA A 76 -0.03 5.23 -4.16
N LEU A 77 0.94 4.91 -3.28
CA LEU A 77 2.36 4.94 -3.63
C LEU A 77 2.69 3.93 -4.73
N SER A 78 2.13 2.72 -4.66
CA SER A 78 2.29 1.72 -5.72
C SER A 78 1.75 2.22 -7.06
N GLU A 79 0.52 2.74 -7.08
CA GLU A 79 -0.10 3.24 -8.30
C GLU A 79 0.67 4.44 -8.86
N GLY A 80 1.18 5.33 -7.99
CA GLY A 80 2.06 6.42 -8.39
C GLY A 80 3.28 5.93 -9.17
N VAL A 81 3.96 4.89 -8.68
CA VAL A 81 5.10 4.27 -9.39
C VAL A 81 4.68 3.73 -10.76
N ILE A 82 3.56 3.02 -10.86
CA ILE A 82 3.06 2.46 -12.12
C ILE A 82 2.73 3.58 -13.14
N VAL A 83 2.12 4.67 -12.68
CA VAL A 83 1.79 5.82 -13.53
C VAL A 83 3.06 6.45 -14.10
N PHE A 84 4.10 6.69 -13.29
CA PHE A 84 5.37 7.22 -13.78
C PHE A 84 6.02 6.33 -14.85
N LEU A 85 6.02 5.01 -14.64
CA LEU A 85 6.53 4.05 -15.63
C LEU A 85 5.72 4.06 -16.92
N SER A 86 4.40 4.25 -16.81
CA SER A 86 3.50 4.31 -17.96
C SER A 86 3.73 5.57 -18.79
N ILE A 87 3.92 6.72 -18.13
CA ILE A 87 4.26 8.00 -18.77
C ILE A 87 5.57 7.86 -19.55
N GLU A 88 6.63 7.36 -18.92
CA GLU A 88 7.93 7.22 -19.57
C GLU A 88 7.88 6.27 -20.79
N SER A 89 7.18 5.13 -20.65
CA SER A 89 6.96 4.20 -21.76
C SER A 89 6.24 4.86 -22.93
N ASN A 90 5.21 5.66 -22.65
CA ASN A 90 4.43 6.36 -23.67
C ASN A 90 5.24 7.48 -24.35
N THR A 91 5.99 8.28 -23.58
CA THR A 91 6.86 9.32 -24.12
C THR A 91 7.96 8.73 -25.01
N ARG A 92 8.54 7.58 -24.63
CA ARG A 92 9.52 6.88 -25.47
C ARG A 92 8.90 6.40 -26.79
N LYS A 93 7.72 5.78 -26.74
CA LYS A 93 7.01 5.36 -27.95
C LYS A 93 6.69 6.54 -28.87
N LEU A 94 6.29 7.67 -28.30
CA LEU A 94 6.02 8.89 -29.06
C LEU A 94 7.29 9.38 -29.78
N ARG A 95 8.43 9.43 -29.08
CA ARG A 95 9.71 9.78 -29.69
C ARG A 95 10.10 8.83 -30.82
N GLU A 96 9.96 7.52 -30.62
CA GLU A 96 10.25 6.52 -31.66
C GLU A 96 9.34 6.65 -32.90
N LEU A 97 8.12 7.16 -32.75
CA LEU A 97 7.21 7.44 -33.86
C LEU A 97 7.57 8.74 -34.58
N LEU A 98 8.00 9.77 -33.85
CA LEU A 98 8.44 11.05 -34.40
C LEU A 98 9.77 10.92 -35.16
N ASP A 99 10.75 10.21 -34.61
CA ASP A 99 12.07 9.98 -35.23
C ASP A 99 12.00 9.08 -36.50
N LYS A 100 10.85 8.43 -36.74
CA LYS A 100 10.61 7.60 -37.95
C LYS A 100 9.90 8.33 -39.08
N LYS A 101 9.48 9.57 -38.86
CA LYS A 101 9.01 10.48 -39.91
C LYS A 101 10.17 11.32 -40.41
#